data_AF-A0A4Q3MGX2-F1
#
_entry.id   AF-A0A4Q3MGX2-F1
#
_cell.length_a   1.000
_cell.length_b   1.000
_cell.length_c   1.000
_cell.angle_alpha   90.00
_cell.angle_beta   90.00
_cell.angle_gamma   90.00
#
_symmetry.space_group_name_H-M   'P 1'
#
loop_
_entity.id
_entity.type
_entity.pdbx_description
1 polymer ?
#
loop_
_entity_poly.entity_id
_entity_poly.type
_entity_poly.pdbx_seq_one_letter_code
_entity_poly.pdbx_strand_id
1 'polypeptide(L)'
;MPLPVVITAYADKSFTFIIKTPPATVLIKKAIKLDKGSAKPHSDKVGKITRAQLEEIAKTKLKDMNAASIDAAVRTLAGSARSMGVNVEGV
;
A
#
# COMPACT_ATOMS: atom_id res chain seq x y z
N MET A 1 -12.45 -2.36 4.39
CA MET A 1 -11.24 -2.57 3.56
C MET A 1 -11.68 -2.88 2.14
N PRO A 2 -11.55 -1.96 1.18
CA PRO A 2 -11.83 -2.28 -0.22
C PRO A 2 -10.71 -3.18 -0.76
N LEU A 3 -11.06 -4.41 -1.14
CA LEU A 3 -10.18 -5.33 -1.84
C LEU A 3 -10.34 -5.09 -3.34
N PRO A 4 -9.28 -4.70 -4.07
CA PRO A 4 -9.40 -4.51 -5.51
C PRO A 4 -9.64 -5.87 -6.17
N VAL A 5 -10.77 -5.99 -6.88
CA VAL A 5 -11.12 -7.17 -7.65
C VAL A 5 -10.96 -6.83 -9.12
N VAL A 6 -10.15 -7.63 -9.83
CA VAL A 6 -10.09 -7.58 -11.29
C VAL A 6 -11.08 -8.62 -11.80
N ILE A 7 -12.10 -8.16 -12.54
CA ILE A 7 -13.09 -9.02 -13.18
C ILE A 7 -12.76 -9.04 -14.66
N THR A 8 -12.44 -10.22 -15.19
CA THR A 8 -12.34 -10.46 -16.64
C THR A 8 -13.62 -11.14 -17.08
N ALA A 9 -14.38 -10.47 -17.95
CA ALA A 9 -15.59 -11.02 -18.54
C ALA A 9 -15.27 -11.60 -19.93
N TYR A 10 -15.77 -12.79 -20.22
CA TYR A 10 -15.64 -13.47 -21.50
C TYR A 10 -16.97 -13.45 -22.28
N ALA A 11 -16.89 -13.62 -23.59
CA ALA A 11 -18.05 -13.56 -24.49
C ALA A 11 -19.07 -14.70 -24.28
N ASP A 12 -18.63 -15.80 -23.66
CA ASP A 12 -19.46 -16.94 -23.26
C ASP A 12 -20.25 -16.71 -21.97
N LYS A 13 -20.25 -15.47 -21.45
CA LYS A 13 -20.83 -15.08 -20.15
C LYS A 13 -20.11 -15.71 -18.95
N SER A 14 -18.92 -16.27 -19.14
CA SER A 14 -18.06 -16.65 -18.02
C SER A 14 -17.30 -15.43 -17.48
N PHE A 15 -17.03 -15.44 -16.18
CA PHE A 15 -16.30 -14.37 -15.49
C PHE A 15 -15.20 -15.00 -14.66
N THR A 16 -13.96 -14.52 -14.80
CA THR A 16 -12.89 -14.81 -13.83
C THR A 16 -12.69 -13.58 -12.94
N PHE A 17 -12.71 -13.78 -11.63
CA PHE A 17 -12.42 -12.73 -10.67
C PHE A 17 -11.13 -13.05 -9.92
N ILE A 18 -10.21 -12.09 -9.89
CA ILE A 18 -8.96 -12.18 -9.14
C ILE A 18 -9.05 -11.14 -8.02
N ILE A 19 -9.11 -11.62 -6.77
CA ILE A 19 -9.09 -10.77 -5.58
C ILE A 19 -7.62 -10.46 -5.27
N LYS A 20 -7.23 -9.20 -5.40
CA LYS A 20 -5.88 -8.73 -5.05
C LYS A 20 -5.82 -8.34 -3.57
N THR A 21 -4.61 -8.32 -2.99
CA THR A 21 -4.44 -7.76 -1.64
C THR A 21 -4.77 -6.28 -1.56
N PRO A 22 -5.10 -5.80 -0.33
CA PRO A 22 -5.44 -4.41 -0.10
C PRO A 22 -4.33 -3.44 -0.58
N PRO A 23 -4.70 -2.24 -1.04
CA PRO A 23 -3.76 -1.22 -1.47
C PRO A 23 -2.78 -0.83 -0.37
N ALA A 24 -1.54 -0.51 -0.73
CA ALA A 24 -0.52 -0.04 0.21
C ALA A 24 -1.01 1.16 1.06
N THR A 25 -1.75 2.07 0.42
CA THR A 25 -2.40 3.23 1.04
C THR A 25 -3.26 2.86 2.24
N VAL A 26 -4.04 1.79 2.16
CA VAL A 26 -4.96 1.38 3.24
C VAL A 26 -4.17 0.74 4.40
N LEU A 27 -3.15 -0.05 4.09
CA LEU A 27 -2.29 -0.67 5.10
C LEU A 27 -1.45 0.37 5.86
N ILE A 28 -0.89 1.34 5.13
CA ILE A 28 -0.15 2.45 5.73
C ILE A 28 -1.09 3.28 6.63
N LYS A 29 -2.28 3.66 6.13
CA LYS A 29 -3.30 4.38 6.92
C LYS A 29 -3.67 3.63 8.21
N LYS A 30 -3.80 2.30 8.15
CA LYS A 30 -4.08 1.46 9.32
C LYS A 30 -2.93 1.44 10.32
N ALA A 31 -1.68 1.40 9.84
CA ALA A 31 -0.49 1.42 10.70
C ALA A 31 -0.32 2.76 11.44
N ILE A 32 -0.67 3.87 10.78
CA ILE A 32 -0.57 5.23 11.35
C ILE A 32 -1.89 5.73 11.97
N LYS A 33 -2.94 4.90 11.98
CA LYS A 33 -4.30 5.24 12.45
C LYS A 33 -4.84 6.56 11.89
N LEU A 34 -4.65 6.81 10.59
CA LEU A 34 -5.22 7.98 9.90
C LEU A 34 -6.36 7.60 8.96
N ASP A 35 -7.45 8.36 9.05
CA ASP A 35 -8.62 8.20 8.18
C ASP A 35 -8.41 8.87 6.80
N LYS A 36 -7.77 10.05 6.76
CA LYS A 36 -7.49 10.81 5.54
C LYS A 36 -5.99 10.98 5.30
N GLY A 37 -5.60 10.92 4.02
CA GLY A 37 -4.25 11.29 3.58
C GLY A 37 -4.12 12.81 3.48
N SER A 38 -2.89 13.31 3.29
CA SER A 38 -2.67 14.74 3.13
C SER A 38 -3.29 15.28 1.86
N ALA A 39 -3.98 16.42 1.96
CA ALA A 39 -4.44 17.17 0.79
C ALA A 39 -3.27 17.88 0.06
N LYS A 40 -2.15 18.12 0.75
CA LYS A 40 -0.92 18.71 0.22
C LYS A 40 0.28 17.90 0.71
N PRO A 41 0.65 16.80 0.03
CA PRO A 41 1.70 15.88 0.48
C PRO A 41 3.05 16.54 0.79
N HIS A 42 3.37 17.64 0.12
CA HIS A 42 4.61 18.39 0.32
C HIS A 42 4.58 19.41 1.47
N SER A 43 3.40 19.90 1.85
CA SER A 43 3.25 20.96 2.86
C SER A 43 2.76 20.41 4.19
N ASP A 44 1.74 19.55 4.15
CA ASP A 44 1.08 19.02 5.34
C ASP A 44 1.44 17.55 5.52
N LYS A 45 2.44 17.26 6.35
CA LYS A 45 2.78 15.88 6.70
C LYS A 45 1.77 15.35 7.71
N VAL A 46 0.98 14.36 7.31
CA VAL A 46 -0.16 13.87 8.11
C VAL A 46 0.17 12.72 9.03
N GLY A 47 1.39 12.18 9.03
CA GLY A 47 1.77 11.12 9.96
C GLY A 47 3.22 10.68 9.80
N LYS A 48 3.65 9.76 10.67
CA LYS A 48 4.96 9.10 10.61
C LYS A 48 4.78 7.59 10.56
N ILE A 49 5.59 6.91 9.75
CA ILE A 49 5.66 5.45 9.70
C ILE A 49 7.11 5.02 9.89
N THR A 50 7.32 3.99 10.70
CA THR A 50 8.65 3.42 10.95
C THR A 50 8.96 2.30 9.97
N ARG A 51 10.26 2.04 9.76
CA ARG A 51 10.73 0.91 8.94
C ARG A 51 10.16 -0.44 9.39
N ALA A 52 10.06 -0.69 10.69
CA ALA A 52 9.51 -1.95 11.23
C ALA A 52 8.05 -2.17 10.80
N GLN A 53 7.23 -1.12 10.83
CA GLN A 53 5.84 -1.18 10.36
C GLN A 53 5.76 -1.41 8.85
N LEU A 54 6.66 -0.78 8.08
CA LEU A 54 6.75 -1.02 6.64
C LEU A 54 7.17 -2.46 6.31
N GLU A 55 8.03 -3.08 7.13
CA GLU A 55 8.44 -4.47 6.95
C GLU A 55 7.30 -5.47 7.21
N GLU A 56 6.46 -5.23 8.22
CA GLU A 56 5.26 -6.04 8.46
C GLU A 56 4.25 -5.90 7.32
N ILE A 57 4.05 -4.67 6.83
CA ILE A 57 3.22 -4.40 5.65
C ILE A 57 3.81 -5.04 4.39
N ALA A 58 5.14 -5.01 4.23
CA ALA A 58 5.83 -5.63 3.12
C ALA A 58 5.64 -7.14 3.14
N LYS A 59 5.80 -7.81 4.29
CA LYS A 59 5.60 -9.26 4.43
C LYS A 59 4.18 -9.68 4.07
N THR A 60 3.17 -8.92 4.51
CA THR A 60 1.76 -9.21 4.20
C THR A 60 1.42 -8.95 2.73
N LYS A 61 2.04 -7.94 2.10
CA LYS A 61 1.80 -7.56 0.71
C LYS A 61 2.73 -8.25 -0.30
N LEU A 62 3.74 -8.98 0.16
CA LEU A 62 4.81 -9.53 -0.67
C LEU A 62 4.30 -10.47 -1.77
N LYS A 63 3.23 -11.22 -1.50
CA LYS A 63 2.60 -12.14 -2.47
C LYS A 63 1.99 -11.44 -3.68
N ASP A 64 1.62 -10.16 -3.57
CA ASP A 64 1.06 -9.36 -4.67
C ASP A 64 1.99 -8.23 -5.12
N MET A 65 3.22 -8.20 -4.60
CA MET A 65 4.25 -7.26 -5.02
C MET A 65 5.29 -7.97 -5.88
N ASN A 66 5.67 -7.33 -6.98
CA ASN A 66 6.77 -7.77 -7.83
C ASN A 66 8.15 -7.38 -7.25
N ALA A 67 8.25 -7.21 -5.92
CA ALA A 67 9.49 -6.76 -5.28
C ALA A 67 10.49 -7.92 -5.18
N ALA A 68 11.70 -7.70 -5.69
CA ALA A 68 12.76 -8.71 -5.68
C ALA A 68 13.34 -9.01 -4.28
N SER A 69 13.15 -8.09 -3.33
CA SER A 69 13.62 -8.24 -1.94
C SER A 69 12.70 -7.49 -0.97
N ILE A 70 12.78 -7.83 0.32
CA ILE A 70 12.03 -7.14 1.38
C ILE A 70 12.41 -5.66 1.43
N ASP A 71 13.68 -5.31 1.21
CA ASP A 71 14.14 -3.91 1.19
C ASP A 71 13.53 -3.13 0.01
N ALA A 72 13.44 -3.76 -1.17
CA ALA A 72 12.77 -3.18 -2.34
C ALA A 72 11.25 -3.00 -2.11
N ALA A 73 10.61 -3.94 -1.41
CA ALA A 73 9.22 -3.83 -1.02
C ALA A 73 9.01 -2.66 -0.05
N VAL A 74 9.87 -2.54 0.96
CA VAL A 74 9.86 -1.42 1.92
C VAL A 74 10.07 -0.09 1.21
N ARG A 75 11.01 0.02 0.27
CA ARG A 75 11.21 1.23 -0.55
C ARG A 75 9.99 1.60 -1.38
N THR A 76 9.32 0.61 -1.98
CA THR A 76 8.09 0.84 -2.76
C THR A 76 6.96 1.35 -1.87
N LEU A 77 6.82 0.78 -0.67
CA LEU A 77 5.85 1.23 0.33
C LEU A 77 6.21 2.62 0.88
N ALA A 78 7.50 2.92 1.07
CA ALA A 78 7.99 4.23 1.49
C ALA A 78 7.69 5.31 0.44
N GLY A 79 7.87 5.01 -0.85
CA GLY A 79 7.46 5.90 -1.94
C GLY A 79 5.95 6.19 -1.90
N SER A 80 5.14 5.16 -1.67
CA SER A 80 3.69 5.30 -1.52
C SER A 80 3.32 6.17 -0.30
N ALA A 81 4.00 5.98 0.83
CA ALA A 81 3.83 6.78 2.05
C ALA A 81 4.18 8.25 1.81
N ARG A 82 5.30 8.53 1.14
CA ARG A 82 5.74 9.89 0.80
C ARG A 82 4.72 10.61 -0.09
N SER A 83 4.17 9.93 -1.10
CA SER A 83 3.13 10.49 -1.97
C SER A 83 1.83 10.83 -1.24
N MET A 84 1.58 10.23 -0.07
CA MET A 84 0.42 10.52 0.77
C MET A 84 0.68 11.61 1.82
N GLY A 85 1.91 12.14 1.90
CA GLY A 85 2.33 13.07 2.94
C GLY A 85 2.63 12.40 4.28
N VAL A 86 3.01 11.11 4.28
CA VAL A 86 3.47 10.40 5.48
C VAL A 86 4.99 10.45 5.52
N ASN A 87 5.56 10.86 6.65
CA ASN A 87 7.00 10.86 6.85
C ASN A 87 7.47 9.45 7.14
N VAL A 88 8.43 8.96 6.36
CA VAL A 88 9.05 7.66 6.58
C VAL A 88 10.34 7.88 7.37
N GLU A 89 10.42 7.32 8.58
CA GLU A 89 11.65 7.36 9.37
C GLU A 89 12.43 6.05 9.15
N GLY A 90 13.65 6.17 8.61
CA GLY A 90 14.61 5.05 8.49
C GLY A 90 14.76 4.42 7.09
N VAL A 91 14.55 5.18 6.01
CA VAL A 91 14.83 4.77 4.61
C VAL A 91 15.75 5.79 3.95
#